data_AF-A0A1I3AJJ4-F1
#
_entry.id   AF-A0A1I3AJJ4-F1
#
_cell.length_a   1.000
_cell.length_b   1.000
_cell.length_c   1.000
_cell.angle_alpha   90.00
_cell.angle_beta   90.00
_cell.angle_gamma   90.00
#
_symmetry.space_group_name_H-M   'P 1'
#
loop_
_entity.id
_entity.type
_entity.pdbx_description
1 polymer ?
#
loop_
_entity_poly.entity_id
_entity_poly.type
_entity_poly.pdbx_seq_one_letter_code
_entity_poly.pdbx_strand_id
1 'polypeptide(L)'
;MAQKIVIAEGIEIRDVGQGVALLKFLKDNCDPKKGAVSVWTYPKGASAKSITHEVEVVYTKAEFAKALDTADIFVVYEGHSRYGQGPAFGPAGTPTVPDAKTFPVNPWGVHFRMGYDATDTECIDDLVHHSVTPVEYDLTTSPATAFLPAALVRAAATAKAQQKAIKAKKIAAVAACSTAGAWRLFNTCYAKLSTTTTARGDTPLKDRNFYNILPRKPPEFETSVQVGSVDLDKSTLACKLLFMASCSSHVHFFKPLDNRRKAAKSKCKFLMTGLICATTHATRFLEQVLVKGHDPVSKSGSKAVVKALNGVSASGIVNIY
;
A
#
# COMPACT_ATOMS: atom_id res chain seq x y z
N MET A 1 -14.69 5.44 27.23
CA MET A 1 -15.26 4.97 25.95
C MET A 1 -14.46 3.76 25.50
N ALA A 2 -15.08 2.81 24.81
CA ALA A 2 -14.39 1.65 24.25
C ALA A 2 -13.37 2.11 23.20
N GLN A 3 -12.18 1.49 23.17
CA GLN A 3 -11.15 1.76 22.17
C GLN A 3 -11.62 1.18 20.83
N LYS A 4 -11.72 2.02 19.80
CA LYS A 4 -12.13 1.59 18.47
C LYS A 4 -10.93 1.10 17.66
N ILE A 5 -11.15 0.01 16.93
CA ILE A 5 -10.23 -0.59 15.96
C ILE A 5 -10.99 -0.71 14.63
N VAL A 6 -10.42 -0.20 13.54
CA VAL A 6 -10.96 -0.40 12.19
C VAL A 6 -10.01 -1.30 11.42
N ILE A 7 -10.51 -2.42 10.90
CA ILE A 7 -9.80 -3.31 9.99
C ILE A 7 -10.33 -3.06 8.58
N ALA A 8 -9.51 -2.47 7.72
CA ALA A 8 -9.81 -2.29 6.31
C ALA A 8 -9.26 -3.47 5.52
N GLU A 9 -10.14 -4.33 5.00
CA GLU A 9 -9.74 -5.49 4.21
C GLU A 9 -9.60 -5.13 2.73
N GLY A 10 -8.42 -5.41 2.18
CA GLY A 10 -8.12 -5.27 0.77
C GLY A 10 -8.76 -6.37 -0.06
N ILE A 11 -9.11 -6.03 -1.30
CA ILE A 11 -9.93 -6.87 -2.20
C ILE A 11 -9.38 -8.28 -2.43
N GLU A 12 -8.06 -8.44 -2.54
CA GLU A 12 -7.41 -9.73 -2.81
C GLU A 12 -7.42 -10.67 -1.61
N ILE A 13 -7.34 -10.08 -0.42
CA ILE A 13 -7.11 -10.79 0.84
C ILE A 13 -8.43 -11.08 1.57
N ARG A 14 -9.43 -10.21 1.42
CA ARG A 14 -10.76 -10.41 2.01
C ARG A 14 -11.35 -11.79 1.68
N ASP A 15 -11.22 -12.21 0.43
CA ASP A 15 -11.99 -13.33 -0.11
C ASP A 15 -11.30 -14.70 -0.01
N VAL A 16 -10.07 -14.74 0.53
CA VAL A 16 -9.28 -15.98 0.67
C VAL A 16 -8.63 -16.03 2.04
N GLY A 17 -8.60 -17.20 2.69
CA GLY A 17 -7.81 -17.49 3.92
C GLY A 17 -8.03 -16.53 5.11
N GLN A 18 -7.53 -15.31 5.00
CA GLN A 18 -7.53 -14.18 5.93
C GLN A 18 -8.91 -13.72 6.38
N GLY A 19 -9.79 -13.35 5.46
CA GLY A 19 -11.13 -12.90 5.83
C GLY A 19 -11.88 -13.99 6.61
N VAL A 20 -11.58 -15.26 6.33
CA VAL A 20 -12.08 -16.40 7.10
C VAL A 20 -11.45 -16.46 8.49
N ALA A 21 -10.13 -16.31 8.63
CA ALA A 21 -9.43 -16.35 9.91
C ALA A 21 -9.82 -15.18 10.83
N LEU A 22 -9.90 -13.96 10.29
CA LEU A 22 -10.35 -12.78 11.00
C LEU A 22 -11.79 -12.94 11.46
N LEU A 23 -12.70 -13.35 10.55
CA LEU A 23 -14.10 -13.56 10.89
C LEU A 23 -14.26 -14.66 11.95
N LYS A 24 -13.46 -15.73 11.89
CA LYS A 24 -13.43 -16.76 12.92
C LYS A 24 -13.01 -16.18 14.27
N PHE A 25 -11.91 -15.42 14.30
CA PHE A 25 -11.44 -14.77 15.53
C PHE A 25 -12.51 -13.85 16.14
N LEU A 26 -13.17 -13.04 15.32
CA LEU A 26 -14.24 -12.14 15.75
C LEU A 26 -15.44 -12.92 16.31
N LYS A 27 -15.87 -14.00 15.64
CA LYS A 27 -16.95 -14.88 16.14
C LYS A 27 -16.58 -15.57 17.45
N ASP A 28 -15.33 -15.96 17.63
CA ASP A 28 -14.87 -16.66 18.82
C ASP A 28 -14.75 -15.71 20.03
N ASN A 29 -14.31 -14.46 19.82
CA ASN A 29 -13.89 -13.56 20.90
C ASN A 29 -14.74 -12.30 21.09
N CYS A 30 -15.65 -12.00 20.16
CA CYS A 30 -16.47 -10.77 20.17
C CYS A 30 -17.97 -11.10 19.96
N ASP A 31 -18.82 -10.13 20.27
CA ASP A 31 -20.25 -10.15 19.90
C ASP A 31 -20.54 -9.17 18.75
N PRO A 32 -21.37 -9.55 17.77
CA PRO A 32 -21.82 -8.62 16.75
C PRO A 32 -22.67 -7.52 17.39
N LYS A 33 -22.40 -6.27 17.03
CA LYS A 33 -23.14 -5.11 17.53
C LYS A 33 -24.51 -5.07 16.89
N LYS A 34 -25.57 -5.05 17.71
CA LYS A 34 -26.95 -4.99 17.23
C LYS A 34 -27.14 -3.78 16.30
N GLY A 35 -27.62 -4.03 15.09
CA GLY A 35 -27.88 -3.00 14.08
C GLY A 35 -26.66 -2.55 13.27
N ALA A 36 -25.48 -3.14 13.48
CA ALA A 36 -24.26 -2.83 12.73
C ALA A 36 -23.52 -4.10 12.30
N VAL A 37 -23.78 -4.56 11.07
CA VAL A 37 -23.31 -5.86 10.54
C VAL A 37 -21.78 -5.99 10.46
N SER A 38 -21.06 -4.88 10.39
CA SER A 38 -19.59 -4.83 10.31
C SER A 38 -18.91 -4.56 11.65
N VAL A 39 -19.67 -4.36 12.73
CA VAL A 39 -19.13 -3.93 14.02
C VAL A 39 -19.26 -5.04 15.05
N TRP A 40 -18.18 -5.26 15.78
CA TRP A 40 -18.02 -6.27 16.81
C TRP A 40 -17.60 -5.62 18.12
N THR A 41 -18.04 -6.19 19.24
CA THR A 41 -17.75 -5.67 20.59
C THR A 41 -16.98 -6.71 21.39
N TYR A 42 -15.95 -6.27 22.11
CA TYR A 42 -15.10 -7.11 22.94
C TYR A 42 -15.10 -6.62 24.40
N PRO A 43 -15.07 -7.52 25.41
CA PRO A 43 -15.08 -8.97 25.27
C PRO A 43 -16.46 -9.54 24.94
N LYS A 44 -16.48 -10.77 24.39
CA LYS A 44 -17.73 -11.53 24.19
C LYS A 44 -18.49 -11.73 25.50
N GLY A 45 -19.81 -11.62 25.44
CA GLY A 45 -20.73 -11.67 26.57
C GLY A 45 -20.70 -10.44 27.48
N ALA A 46 -19.95 -9.39 27.12
CA ALA A 46 -19.84 -8.21 27.96
C ALA A 46 -21.14 -7.40 27.99
N SER A 47 -21.48 -6.88 29.18
CA SER A 47 -22.49 -5.83 29.29
C SER A 47 -22.01 -4.55 28.60
N ALA A 48 -22.92 -3.67 28.20
CA ALA A 48 -22.58 -2.41 27.53
C ALA A 48 -21.56 -1.54 28.31
N LYS A 49 -21.54 -1.62 29.66
CA LYS A 49 -20.60 -0.90 30.52
C LYS A 49 -19.21 -1.55 30.58
N SER A 50 -19.11 -2.81 30.18
CA SER A 50 -17.90 -3.64 30.26
C SER A 50 -17.20 -3.83 28.90
N ILE A 51 -17.77 -3.29 27.82
CA ILE A 51 -17.15 -3.29 26.50
C ILE A 51 -15.89 -2.42 26.56
N THR A 52 -14.76 -3.04 26.24
CA THR A 52 -13.45 -2.37 26.22
C THR A 52 -13.06 -1.94 24.83
N HIS A 53 -13.52 -2.66 23.79
CA HIS A 53 -13.18 -2.37 22.40
C HIS A 53 -14.37 -2.55 21.45
N GLU A 54 -14.38 -1.75 20.39
CA GLU A 54 -15.22 -1.95 19.22
C GLU A 54 -14.33 -2.21 18.00
N VAL A 55 -14.56 -3.30 17.27
CA VAL A 55 -13.85 -3.64 16.05
C VAL A 55 -14.80 -3.49 14.87
N GLU A 56 -14.46 -2.63 13.91
CA GLU A 56 -15.23 -2.42 12.68
C GLU A 56 -14.45 -2.95 11.47
N VAL A 57 -15.05 -3.82 10.67
CA VAL A 57 -14.44 -4.32 9.43
C VAL A 57 -15.02 -3.56 8.24
N VAL A 58 -14.15 -2.93 7.45
CA VAL A 58 -14.54 -2.07 6.32
C VAL A 58 -13.91 -2.54 5.02
N TYR A 59 -14.57 -2.23 3.90
CA TYR A 59 -14.25 -2.83 2.60
C TYR A 59 -14.08 -1.81 1.48
N THR A 60 -14.25 -0.53 1.79
CA THR A 60 -14.19 0.53 0.79
C THR A 60 -13.07 1.53 1.05
N LYS A 61 -12.59 2.12 -0.04
CA LYS A 61 -11.64 3.23 0.00
C LYS A 61 -12.11 4.38 0.89
N ALA A 62 -13.40 4.73 0.81
CA ALA A 62 -13.96 5.85 1.54
C ALA A 62 -13.99 5.60 3.06
N GLU A 63 -14.32 4.38 3.47
CA GLU A 63 -14.29 3.99 4.88
C GLU A 63 -12.87 3.95 5.44
N PHE A 64 -11.91 3.44 4.66
CA PHE A 64 -10.50 3.49 5.04
C PHE A 64 -9.99 4.94 5.20
N ALA A 65 -10.28 5.81 4.23
CA ALA A 65 -9.95 7.23 4.30
C ALA A 65 -10.53 7.89 5.56
N LYS A 66 -11.82 7.63 5.85
CA LYS A 66 -12.49 8.11 7.06
C LYS A 66 -11.84 7.59 8.34
N ALA A 67 -11.42 6.33 8.36
CA ALA A 67 -10.75 5.73 9.51
C ALA A 67 -9.39 6.42 9.79
N LEU A 68 -8.60 6.69 8.75
CA LEU A 68 -7.34 7.44 8.89
C LEU A 68 -7.54 8.83 9.51
N ASP A 69 -8.69 9.46 9.24
CA ASP A 69 -9.04 10.79 9.73
C ASP A 69 -9.85 10.80 11.02
N THR A 70 -10.02 9.64 11.66
CA THR A 70 -10.71 9.53 12.95
C THR A 70 -9.68 9.54 14.09
N ALA A 71 -9.83 10.49 15.02
CA ALA A 71 -8.94 10.59 16.18
C ALA A 71 -9.06 9.39 17.13
N ASP A 72 -7.96 9.08 17.83
CA ASP A 72 -7.91 8.11 18.92
C ASP A 72 -8.29 6.66 18.58
N ILE A 73 -8.30 6.28 17.30
CA ILE A 73 -8.56 4.89 16.87
C ILE A 73 -7.30 4.18 16.35
N PHE A 74 -7.34 2.85 16.37
CA PHE A 74 -6.37 2.01 15.66
C PHE A 74 -6.93 1.64 14.29
N VAL A 75 -6.15 1.86 13.24
CA VAL A 75 -6.50 1.49 11.87
C VAL A 75 -5.54 0.39 11.44
N VAL A 76 -6.07 -0.70 10.90
CA VAL A 76 -5.30 -1.78 10.29
C VAL A 76 -5.74 -1.89 8.84
N TYR A 77 -4.82 -1.79 7.91
CA TYR A 77 -5.06 -2.23 6.54
C TYR A 77 -4.49 -3.64 6.38
N GLU A 78 -5.33 -4.60 6.00
CA GLU A 78 -4.94 -5.99 5.73
C GLU A 78 -5.24 -6.29 4.26
N GLY A 79 -4.22 -6.40 3.44
CA GLY A 79 -4.44 -6.52 2.00
C GLY A 79 -3.18 -6.41 1.17
N HIS A 80 -3.28 -6.72 -0.12
CA HIS A 80 -2.27 -6.28 -1.08
C HIS A 80 -2.46 -4.79 -1.36
N SER A 81 -1.45 -4.00 -1.01
CA SER A 81 -1.30 -2.67 -1.57
C SER A 81 -0.69 -2.80 -2.96
N ARG A 82 -1.17 -2.02 -3.92
CA ARG A 82 -0.53 -1.97 -5.24
C ARG A 82 0.66 -1.05 -5.18
N TYR A 83 1.71 -1.45 -5.89
CA TYR A 83 2.95 -0.70 -5.97
C TYR A 83 2.65 0.77 -6.28
N GLY A 84 3.13 1.65 -5.40
CA GLY A 84 2.93 3.09 -5.43
C GLY A 84 1.53 3.65 -5.29
N GLN A 85 0.47 2.88 -5.52
CA GLN A 85 -0.90 3.39 -5.37
C GLN A 85 -1.32 3.33 -3.90
N GLY A 86 -1.12 2.20 -3.23
CA GLY A 86 -1.63 1.97 -1.88
C GLY A 86 -2.75 0.92 -1.80
N PRO A 87 -3.53 0.91 -0.71
CA PRO A 87 -4.62 -0.02 -0.45
C PRO A 87 -5.63 -0.15 -1.59
N ALA A 88 -5.92 -1.38 -2.02
CA ALA A 88 -6.90 -1.68 -3.07
C ALA A 88 -8.23 -2.21 -2.50
N PHE A 89 -9.35 -1.74 -3.03
CA PHE A 89 -10.69 -2.06 -2.56
C PHE A 89 -11.64 -2.39 -3.71
N GLY A 90 -12.64 -3.24 -3.48
CA GLY A 90 -13.67 -3.53 -4.48
C GLY A 90 -14.58 -4.69 -4.06
N PRO A 91 -15.49 -5.15 -4.93
CA PRO A 91 -16.48 -6.17 -4.60
C PRO A 91 -15.87 -7.53 -4.22
N ALA A 92 -16.61 -8.32 -3.42
CA ALA A 92 -16.25 -9.70 -3.08
C ALA A 92 -16.10 -10.58 -4.33
N GLY A 93 -15.11 -11.47 -4.31
CA GLY A 93 -14.84 -12.41 -5.39
C GLY A 93 -14.28 -11.76 -6.66
N THR A 94 -13.70 -10.55 -6.56
CA THR A 94 -13.11 -9.90 -7.72
C THR A 94 -11.92 -10.72 -8.23
N PRO A 95 -11.95 -11.20 -9.49
CA PRO A 95 -10.85 -11.99 -10.04
C PRO A 95 -9.64 -11.11 -10.31
N THR A 96 -8.43 -11.68 -10.26
CA THR A 96 -7.16 -11.03 -10.56
C THR A 96 -7.18 -10.29 -11.91
N VAL A 97 -7.79 -10.88 -12.93
CA VAL A 97 -7.95 -10.27 -14.26
C VAL A 97 -9.44 -10.17 -14.56
N PRO A 98 -10.13 -9.12 -14.10
CA PRO A 98 -11.56 -8.97 -14.32
C PRO A 98 -11.83 -8.66 -15.79
N ASP A 99 -12.82 -9.34 -16.36
CA ASP A 99 -13.24 -9.06 -17.73
C ASP A 99 -14.03 -7.75 -17.79
N ALA A 100 -13.80 -6.95 -18.83
CA ALA A 100 -14.40 -5.63 -18.98
C ALA A 100 -15.93 -5.66 -19.17
N LYS A 101 -16.52 -6.82 -19.48
CA LYS A 101 -17.97 -6.97 -19.63
C LYS A 101 -18.65 -7.07 -18.25
N THR A 102 -18.07 -7.83 -17.33
CA THR A 102 -18.56 -7.98 -15.94
C THR A 102 -18.12 -6.80 -15.08
N PHE A 103 -16.93 -6.25 -15.32
CA PHE A 103 -16.34 -5.15 -14.59
C PHE A 103 -15.99 -3.99 -15.54
N PRO A 104 -16.98 -3.16 -15.95
CA PRO A 104 -16.75 -2.04 -16.86
C PRO A 104 -15.81 -0.97 -16.29
N VAL A 105 -15.67 -0.94 -14.96
CA VAL A 105 -14.61 -0.21 -14.25
C VAL A 105 -13.72 -1.26 -13.61
N ASN A 106 -12.41 -1.18 -13.85
CA ASN A 106 -11.45 -2.10 -13.26
C ASN A 106 -11.42 -1.91 -11.72
N PRO A 107 -11.95 -2.87 -10.93
CA PRO A 107 -11.95 -2.77 -9.47
C PRO A 107 -10.53 -2.74 -8.89
N TRP A 108 -9.55 -3.31 -9.59
CA TRP A 108 -8.13 -3.20 -9.22
C TRP A 108 -7.55 -1.82 -9.47
N GLY A 109 -8.28 -0.86 -10.03
CA GLY A 109 -7.86 0.55 -10.11
C GLY A 109 -8.37 1.40 -8.94
N VAL A 110 -9.19 0.84 -8.05
CA VAL A 110 -9.78 1.55 -6.92
C VAL A 110 -8.84 1.49 -5.72
N HIS A 111 -7.91 2.43 -5.67
CA HIS A 111 -6.92 2.54 -4.59
C HIS A 111 -7.06 3.79 -3.74
N PHE A 112 -6.71 3.66 -2.46
CA PHE A 112 -6.34 4.80 -1.61
C PHE A 112 -4.92 5.24 -1.98
N ARG A 113 -4.83 6.36 -2.70
CA ARG A 113 -3.58 6.88 -3.28
C ARG A 113 -2.65 7.49 -2.24
N MET A 114 -1.56 6.80 -1.93
CA MET A 114 -0.69 7.16 -0.80
C MET A 114 0.82 7.11 -1.07
N GLY A 115 1.29 7.23 -2.31
CA GLY A 115 2.74 7.27 -2.52
C GLY A 115 3.24 7.19 -3.95
N TYR A 116 4.52 6.83 -4.06
CA TYR A 116 5.25 6.69 -5.31
C TYR A 116 5.42 5.22 -5.61
N ASP A 117 5.29 4.87 -6.88
CA ASP A 117 5.72 3.57 -7.31
C ASP A 117 7.21 3.69 -7.59
N ALA A 118 8.07 3.40 -6.63
CA ALA A 118 9.46 3.05 -6.89
C ALA A 118 9.64 1.68 -6.25
N THR A 119 9.86 0.66 -7.06
CA THR A 119 9.96 -0.72 -6.60
C THR A 119 11.12 -1.43 -7.27
N ASP A 120 11.85 -2.19 -6.47
CA ASP A 120 12.69 -3.26 -6.99
C ASP A 120 11.73 -4.30 -7.58
N THR A 121 11.91 -4.61 -8.86
CA THR A 121 11.09 -5.57 -9.61
C THR A 121 12.05 -6.61 -10.16
N GLU A 122 11.89 -7.86 -9.73
CA GLU A 122 12.83 -8.91 -10.11
C GLU A 122 12.78 -9.22 -11.62
N CYS A 123 11.66 -8.94 -12.29
CA CYS A 123 11.55 -9.05 -13.75
C CYS A 123 10.59 -8.03 -14.38
N ILE A 124 10.79 -7.78 -15.68
CA ILE A 124 9.94 -6.90 -16.49
C ILE A 124 8.50 -7.43 -16.62
N ASP A 125 8.31 -8.74 -16.60
CA ASP A 125 6.97 -9.34 -16.70
C ASP A 125 6.14 -9.06 -15.44
N ASP A 126 6.80 -9.01 -14.26
CA ASP A 126 6.16 -8.64 -13.01
C ASP A 126 5.62 -7.21 -13.06
N LEU A 127 6.37 -6.28 -13.68
CA LEU A 127 5.89 -4.93 -13.97
C LEU A 127 4.63 -4.95 -14.84
N VAL A 128 4.56 -5.79 -15.88
CA VAL A 128 3.36 -5.87 -16.76
C VAL A 128 2.18 -6.57 -16.07
N HIS A 129 2.44 -7.51 -15.15
CA HIS A 129 1.41 -8.24 -14.42
C HIS A 129 0.81 -7.44 -13.25
N HIS A 130 1.65 -6.63 -12.59
CA HIS A 130 1.28 -5.87 -11.40
C HIS A 130 1.04 -4.38 -11.65
N SER A 131 1.42 -3.87 -12.81
CA SER A 131 1.14 -2.48 -13.17
C SER A 131 -0.35 -2.16 -13.14
N VAL A 132 -0.60 -0.97 -12.63
CA VAL A 132 -1.91 -0.35 -12.52
C VAL A 132 -1.99 0.81 -13.51
N THR A 133 -3.16 1.43 -13.65
CA THR A 133 -3.31 2.74 -14.26
C THR A 133 -3.18 3.84 -13.20
N PRO A 134 -1.97 4.36 -12.88
CA PRO A 134 -1.90 5.62 -12.21
C PRO A 134 -2.63 6.67 -13.04
N VAL A 135 -3.61 7.26 -12.39
CA VAL A 135 -3.76 8.69 -12.52
C VAL A 135 -2.84 9.25 -11.44
N GLU A 136 -1.65 9.77 -11.78
CA GLU A 136 -1.10 10.94 -11.06
C GLU A 136 0.28 11.44 -11.46
N TYR A 137 0.42 12.76 -11.19
CA TYR A 137 1.45 13.74 -11.49
C TYR A 137 1.92 13.74 -12.97
N ASP A 138 2.40 14.88 -13.46
CA ASP A 138 3.28 14.94 -14.64
C ASP A 138 4.61 15.53 -14.15
N LEU A 139 5.70 14.74 -14.15
CA LEU A 139 6.94 15.15 -13.49
C LEU A 139 7.58 16.32 -14.26
N THR A 140 7.03 16.68 -15.43
CA THR A 140 7.43 17.87 -16.18
C THR A 140 6.77 19.15 -15.66
N THR A 141 5.61 19.03 -15.01
CA THR A 141 4.81 20.17 -14.51
C THR A 141 4.52 20.11 -13.01
N SER A 142 4.96 19.04 -12.32
CA SER A 142 4.83 18.88 -10.87
C SER A 142 5.39 20.10 -10.14
N PRO A 143 4.57 20.80 -9.33
CA PRO A 143 5.04 21.96 -8.58
C PRO A 143 6.09 21.53 -7.55
N ALA A 144 6.94 22.46 -7.11
CA ALA A 144 7.93 22.20 -6.04
C ALA A 144 7.27 21.77 -4.71
N THR A 145 5.98 22.01 -4.56
CA THR A 145 5.14 21.58 -3.43
C THR A 145 4.58 20.18 -3.58
N ALA A 146 4.69 19.54 -4.76
CA ALA A 146 4.33 18.16 -4.93
C ALA A 146 5.20 17.32 -4.01
N PHE A 147 4.56 16.51 -3.16
CA PHE A 147 5.28 15.51 -2.41
C PHE A 147 5.86 14.55 -3.43
N LEU A 148 7.17 14.61 -3.71
CA LEU A 148 7.93 13.65 -4.55
C LEU A 148 9.25 13.31 -3.83
N PRO A 149 9.75 12.05 -3.81
CA PRO A 149 11.06 11.77 -3.27
C PRO A 149 12.10 12.42 -4.17
N ALA A 150 13.14 12.98 -3.56
CA ALA A 150 14.25 13.56 -4.32
C ALA A 150 14.87 12.53 -5.30
N ALA A 151 14.82 11.24 -4.98
CA ALA A 151 15.26 10.16 -5.87
C ALA A 151 14.43 10.08 -7.17
N LEU A 152 13.10 10.13 -7.09
CA LEU A 152 12.21 10.09 -8.25
C LEU A 152 12.35 11.36 -9.11
N VAL A 153 12.50 12.52 -8.47
CA VAL A 153 12.75 13.79 -9.17
C VAL A 153 14.06 13.70 -9.96
N ARG A 154 15.14 13.20 -9.34
CA ARG A 154 16.44 12.98 -10.01
C ARG A 154 16.36 11.92 -11.11
N ALA A 155 15.67 10.82 -10.86
CA ALA A 155 15.45 9.74 -11.82
C ALA A 155 14.78 10.28 -13.08
N ALA A 156 13.67 11.01 -12.93
CA ALA A 156 12.92 11.58 -14.04
C ALA A 156 13.71 12.68 -14.77
N ALA A 157 14.43 13.55 -14.07
CA ALA A 157 15.28 14.55 -14.68
C ALA A 157 16.39 13.90 -15.52
N THR A 158 17.05 12.86 -14.97
CA THR A 158 18.11 12.10 -15.66
C THR A 158 17.56 11.40 -16.90
N ALA A 159 16.43 10.69 -16.76
CA ALA A 159 15.77 9.99 -17.86
C ALA A 159 15.37 10.95 -18.99
N LYS A 160 14.83 12.14 -18.66
CA LYS A 160 14.48 13.17 -19.66
C LYS A 160 15.71 13.75 -20.35
N ALA A 161 16.79 14.02 -19.62
CA ALA A 161 18.04 14.50 -20.19
C ALA A 161 18.62 13.50 -21.19
N GLN A 162 18.61 12.20 -20.84
CA GLN A 162 19.00 11.12 -21.75
C GLN A 162 18.09 11.04 -22.97
N GLN A 163 16.77 11.10 -22.79
CA GLN A 163 15.81 11.08 -23.91
C GLN A 163 16.04 12.26 -24.86
N LYS A 164 16.31 13.46 -24.33
CA LYS A 164 16.66 14.64 -25.12
C LYS A 164 17.97 14.42 -25.90
N ALA A 165 18.98 13.82 -25.28
CA ALA A 165 20.25 13.49 -25.94
C ALA A 165 20.07 12.45 -27.06
N ILE A 166 19.23 11.43 -26.87
CA ILE A 166 18.87 10.43 -27.88
C ILE A 166 18.17 11.09 -29.07
N LYS A 167 17.13 11.90 -28.81
CA LYS A 167 16.40 12.64 -29.86
C LYS A 167 17.32 13.57 -30.65
N ALA A 168 18.30 14.19 -29.99
CA ALA A 168 19.32 15.02 -30.61
C ALA A 168 20.45 14.22 -31.29
N LYS A 169 20.37 12.89 -31.36
CA LYS A 169 21.38 11.97 -31.90
C LYS A 169 22.77 12.12 -31.26
N LYS A 170 22.85 12.65 -30.03
CA LYS A 170 24.11 12.81 -29.27
C LYS A 170 24.54 11.51 -28.59
N ILE A 171 23.59 10.60 -28.35
CA ILE A 171 23.83 9.25 -27.85
C ILE A 171 22.94 8.27 -28.61
N ALA A 172 23.44 7.05 -28.86
CA ALA A 172 22.61 5.98 -29.42
C ALA A 172 21.64 5.45 -28.35
N ALA A 173 20.41 5.10 -28.74
CA ALA A 173 19.42 4.53 -27.82
C ALA A 173 19.96 3.27 -27.12
N VAL A 174 20.60 2.37 -27.88
CA VAL A 174 21.23 1.15 -27.34
C VAL A 174 22.28 1.44 -26.28
N ALA A 175 23.10 2.50 -26.46
CA ALA A 175 24.12 2.90 -25.50
C ALA A 175 23.51 3.48 -24.21
N ALA A 176 22.38 4.18 -24.32
CA ALA A 176 21.64 4.62 -23.14
C ALA A 176 21.09 3.41 -22.36
N CYS A 177 20.61 2.37 -23.05
CA CYS A 177 19.96 1.20 -22.46
C CYS A 177 20.91 0.20 -21.77
N SER A 178 22.23 0.35 -21.88
CA SER A 178 23.21 -0.55 -21.25
C SER A 178 24.01 0.09 -20.10
N THR A 179 23.77 1.36 -19.77
CA THR A 179 24.51 2.07 -18.71
C THR A 179 23.99 1.69 -17.30
N ALA A 180 24.70 0.83 -16.57
CA ALA A 180 24.32 0.42 -15.21
C ALA A 180 24.13 1.63 -14.26
N GLY A 181 23.13 1.57 -13.39
CA GLY A 181 22.85 2.63 -12.41
C GLY A 181 22.18 3.89 -12.96
N ALA A 182 21.94 3.98 -14.29
CA ALA A 182 21.27 5.13 -14.89
C ALA A 182 19.75 4.94 -15.02
N TRP A 183 19.00 5.96 -14.58
CA TRP A 183 17.55 6.05 -14.75
C TRP A 183 17.15 6.46 -16.16
N ARG A 184 16.15 5.77 -16.73
CA ARG A 184 15.72 5.91 -18.13
C ARG A 184 14.21 5.81 -18.25
N LEU A 185 13.66 6.37 -19.33
CA LEU A 185 12.24 6.20 -19.66
C LEU A 185 12.03 4.81 -20.29
N PHE A 186 11.07 4.04 -19.78
CA PHE A 186 10.88 2.63 -20.15
C PHE A 186 10.68 2.41 -21.66
N ASN A 187 9.90 3.28 -22.31
CA ASN A 187 9.67 3.21 -23.75
C ASN A 187 10.90 3.50 -24.63
N THR A 188 11.98 4.05 -24.05
CA THR A 188 13.23 4.30 -24.78
C THR A 188 13.97 3.00 -25.08
N CYS A 189 13.88 2.03 -24.17
CA CYS A 189 14.61 0.77 -24.26
C CYS A 189 13.71 -0.44 -24.50
N TYR A 190 12.45 -0.35 -24.11
CA TYR A 190 11.45 -1.41 -24.22
C TYR A 190 10.20 -0.91 -24.95
N ALA A 191 10.36 -0.33 -26.15
CA ALA A 191 9.28 0.30 -26.90
C ALA A 191 8.05 -0.61 -27.08
N LYS A 192 8.25 -1.87 -27.50
CA LYS A 192 7.16 -2.85 -27.70
C LYS A 192 6.40 -3.14 -26.39
N LEU A 193 7.12 -3.43 -25.31
CA LEU A 193 6.53 -3.67 -23.99
C LEU A 193 5.82 -2.43 -23.44
N SER A 194 6.35 -1.24 -23.70
CA SER A 194 5.75 0.01 -23.21
C SER A 194 4.37 0.30 -23.82
N THR A 195 4.05 -0.29 -24.97
CA THR A 195 2.76 -0.19 -25.66
C THR A 195 1.82 -1.36 -25.37
N THR A 196 2.28 -2.39 -24.65
CA THR A 196 1.46 -3.56 -24.31
C THR A 196 0.45 -3.17 -23.22
N THR A 197 -0.82 -3.54 -23.43
CA THR A 197 -1.86 -3.50 -22.40
C THR A 197 -1.44 -4.39 -21.23
N THR A 198 -1.47 -3.86 -20.02
CA THR A 198 -1.04 -4.61 -18.83
C THR A 198 -2.01 -5.77 -18.56
N ALA A 199 -1.61 -6.73 -17.72
CA ALA A 199 -2.46 -7.89 -17.38
C ALA A 199 -3.79 -7.53 -16.73
N ARG A 200 -4.03 -6.24 -16.44
CA ARG A 200 -5.23 -5.71 -15.81
C ARG A 200 -6.17 -4.99 -16.80
N GLY A 201 -5.89 -5.06 -18.10
CA GLY A 201 -6.77 -4.53 -19.16
C GLY A 201 -6.64 -3.02 -19.41
N ASP A 202 -5.53 -2.43 -18.98
CA ASP A 202 -5.40 -1.01 -18.66
C ASP A 202 -4.44 -0.23 -19.59
N THR A 203 -4.22 1.07 -19.33
CA THR A 203 -3.37 1.97 -20.13
C THR A 203 -1.91 1.48 -20.19
N PRO A 204 -1.24 1.50 -21.37
CA PRO A 204 0.16 1.08 -21.50
C PRO A 204 1.15 1.88 -20.65
N LEU A 205 2.34 1.31 -20.40
CA LEU A 205 3.42 1.91 -19.59
C LEU A 205 4.15 3.10 -20.26
N LYS A 206 3.82 3.37 -21.54
CA LYS A 206 4.45 4.39 -22.39
C LYS A 206 4.48 5.76 -21.71
N ASP A 207 5.64 6.43 -21.80
CA ASP A 207 5.89 7.80 -21.34
C ASP A 207 5.74 8.08 -19.83
N ARG A 208 5.45 7.08 -19.00
CA ARG A 208 5.22 7.29 -17.55
C ARG A 208 5.95 6.33 -16.60
N ASN A 209 6.67 5.36 -17.15
CA ASN A 209 7.51 4.44 -16.39
C ASN A 209 8.98 4.77 -16.57
N PHE A 210 9.71 4.77 -15.48
CA PHE A 210 11.15 4.89 -15.42
C PHE A 210 11.74 3.57 -14.93
N TYR A 211 12.96 3.28 -15.33
CA TYR A 211 13.67 2.12 -14.80
C TYR A 211 15.18 2.36 -14.73
N ASN A 212 15.83 1.55 -13.92
CA ASN A 212 17.26 1.45 -13.75
C ASN A 212 17.65 -0.02 -13.66
N ILE A 213 18.83 -0.36 -14.16
CA ILE A 213 19.42 -1.70 -13.98
C ILE A 213 20.43 -1.58 -12.83
N LEU A 214 20.14 -2.24 -11.73
CA LEU A 214 21.00 -2.24 -10.55
C LEU A 214 22.29 -3.03 -10.84
N PRO A 215 23.45 -2.58 -10.34
CA PRO A 215 24.73 -3.28 -10.52
C PRO A 215 24.85 -4.50 -9.59
N ARG A 216 23.84 -5.37 -9.58
CA ARG A 216 23.77 -6.63 -8.81
C ARG A 216 23.97 -7.84 -9.74
N LYS A 217 24.22 -9.03 -9.16
CA LYS A 217 24.33 -10.31 -9.89
C LYS A 217 23.37 -11.34 -9.28
N PRO A 218 22.33 -11.79 -10.01
CA PRO A 218 21.93 -11.33 -11.35
C PRO A 218 21.50 -9.85 -11.36
N PRO A 219 21.49 -9.16 -12.52
CA PRO A 219 21.01 -7.79 -12.61
C PRO A 219 19.52 -7.73 -12.23
N GLU A 220 19.18 -6.80 -11.33
CA GLU A 220 17.80 -6.53 -10.88
C GLU A 220 17.31 -5.21 -11.47
N PHE A 221 15.99 -5.07 -11.64
CA PHE A 221 15.37 -3.86 -12.16
C PHE A 221 14.79 -3.02 -11.03
N GLU A 222 15.24 -1.80 -10.89
CA GLU A 222 14.50 -0.82 -10.13
C GLU A 222 13.58 -0.08 -11.09
N THR A 223 12.27 -0.15 -10.88
CA THR A 223 11.30 0.59 -11.68
C THR A 223 10.70 1.70 -10.85
N SER A 224 10.25 2.74 -11.53
CA SER A 224 9.41 3.73 -10.89
C SER A 224 8.33 4.23 -11.83
N VAL A 225 7.10 4.31 -11.33
CA VAL A 225 5.96 4.88 -12.04
C VAL A 225 5.60 6.19 -11.39
N GLN A 226 5.18 7.11 -12.23
CA GLN A 226 4.62 8.34 -11.76
C GLN A 226 3.26 8.08 -11.09
N VAL A 227 3.25 8.14 -9.76
CA VAL A 227 2.06 8.04 -8.92
C VAL A 227 2.10 9.17 -7.91
N GLY A 228 0.93 9.63 -7.49
CA GLY A 228 0.79 10.66 -6.49
C GLY A 228 0.13 10.17 -5.23
N SER A 229 0.00 11.11 -4.32
CA SER A 229 -0.53 10.92 -2.98
C SER A 229 -1.88 11.62 -2.82
N VAL A 230 -2.69 11.81 -3.87
CA VAL A 230 -3.85 12.72 -3.81
C VAL A 230 -4.85 12.40 -2.68
N ASP A 231 -5.02 11.12 -2.35
CA ASP A 231 -5.93 10.72 -1.27
C ASP A 231 -5.25 10.93 0.09
N LEU A 232 -3.97 10.58 0.21
CA LEU A 232 -3.17 10.82 1.42
C LEU A 232 -2.98 12.32 1.72
N ASP A 233 -2.82 13.16 0.69
CA ASP A 233 -2.62 14.61 0.80
C ASP A 233 -3.84 15.29 1.43
N LYS A 234 -5.03 14.70 1.25
CA LYS A 234 -6.29 15.15 1.86
C LYS A 234 -6.46 14.64 3.29
N SER A 235 -5.88 13.48 3.63
CA SER A 235 -6.04 12.85 4.93
C SER A 235 -5.33 13.63 6.03
N THR A 236 -6.00 13.95 7.13
CA THR A 236 -5.39 14.51 8.35
C THR A 236 -4.50 13.50 9.09
N LEU A 237 -4.62 12.20 8.80
CA LEU A 237 -4.01 11.11 9.55
C LEU A 237 -4.27 11.24 11.07
N ALA A 238 -5.49 11.59 11.48
CA ALA A 238 -5.82 11.81 12.90
C ALA A 238 -5.77 10.53 13.76
N CYS A 239 -5.71 9.34 13.13
CA CYS A 239 -5.56 8.06 13.81
C CYS A 239 -4.50 8.05 14.91
N LYS A 240 -4.66 7.15 15.88
CA LYS A 240 -3.65 6.91 16.92
C LYS A 240 -2.56 5.96 16.42
N LEU A 241 -2.96 4.98 15.63
CA LEU A 241 -2.09 4.00 14.99
C LEU A 241 -2.63 3.65 13.60
N LEU A 242 -1.75 3.52 12.63
CA LEU A 242 -1.98 2.83 11.37
C LEU A 242 -1.03 1.64 11.26
N PHE A 243 -1.57 0.43 11.18
CA PHE A 243 -0.84 -0.78 10.81
C PHE A 243 -1.11 -1.09 9.33
N MET A 244 -0.08 -0.93 8.50
CA MET A 244 -0.10 -1.34 7.10
C MET A 244 0.39 -2.80 7.00
N ALA A 245 -0.54 -3.75 7.10
CA ALA A 245 -0.28 -5.17 6.89
C ALA A 245 -0.40 -5.50 5.39
N SER A 246 0.56 -5.00 4.60
CA SER A 246 0.62 -5.24 3.15
C SER A 246 2.04 -5.45 2.65
N CYS A 247 2.24 -6.24 1.61
CA CYS A 247 3.61 -6.59 1.20
C CYS A 247 4.40 -5.33 0.82
N SER A 248 5.66 -5.27 1.27
CA SER A 248 6.57 -4.13 1.08
C SER A 248 6.04 -2.75 1.49
N SER A 249 5.06 -2.67 2.40
CA SER A 249 4.39 -1.40 2.75
C SER A 249 5.36 -0.31 3.22
N HIS A 250 6.40 -0.66 3.97
CA HIS A 250 7.43 0.29 4.41
C HIS A 250 8.13 0.93 3.21
N VAL A 251 8.56 0.13 2.24
CA VAL A 251 9.28 0.60 1.04
C VAL A 251 8.41 1.60 0.26
N HIS A 252 7.13 1.29 0.09
CA HIS A 252 6.25 2.08 -0.77
C HIS A 252 5.63 3.30 -0.08
N PHE A 253 5.26 3.19 1.19
CA PHE A 253 4.36 4.16 1.82
C PHE A 253 4.96 4.90 3.03
N PHE A 254 6.07 4.43 3.61
CA PHE A 254 6.59 5.05 4.84
C PHE A 254 6.93 6.52 4.63
N LYS A 255 7.67 6.84 3.56
CA LYS A 255 8.10 8.21 3.31
C LYS A 255 6.92 9.16 3.01
N PRO A 256 5.97 8.83 2.13
CA PRO A 256 4.73 9.59 1.98
C PRO A 256 3.97 9.78 3.29
N LEU A 257 3.77 8.71 4.06
CA LEU A 257 3.06 8.74 5.34
C LEU A 257 3.76 9.63 6.37
N ASP A 258 5.07 9.52 6.52
CA ASP A 258 5.86 10.34 7.44
C ASP A 258 5.83 11.82 7.06
N ASN A 259 5.94 12.12 5.76
CA ASN A 259 5.82 13.49 5.26
C ASN A 259 4.43 14.07 5.56
N ARG A 260 3.37 13.29 5.29
CA ARG A 260 2.01 13.73 5.56
C ARG A 260 1.75 13.90 7.05
N ARG A 261 2.24 12.97 7.88
CA ARG A 261 2.20 13.07 9.35
C ARG A 261 2.82 14.38 9.84
N LYS A 262 4.00 14.72 9.33
CA LYS A 262 4.70 15.99 9.65
C LYS A 262 3.90 17.21 9.18
N ALA A 263 3.42 17.20 7.94
CA ALA A 263 2.65 18.31 7.38
C ALA A 263 1.34 18.56 8.13
N ALA A 264 0.62 17.49 8.51
CA ALA A 264 -0.63 17.55 9.26
C ALA A 264 -0.42 17.71 10.78
N LYS A 265 0.82 17.71 11.27
CA LYS A 265 1.17 17.65 12.71
C LYS A 265 0.46 16.49 13.44
N SER A 266 0.25 15.39 12.73
CA SER A 266 -0.42 14.20 13.24
C SER A 266 0.47 13.44 14.23
N LYS A 267 -0.19 12.79 15.20
CA LYS A 267 0.44 11.87 16.16
C LYS A 267 0.28 10.39 15.77
N CYS A 268 -0.29 10.09 14.60
CA CYS A 268 -0.50 8.71 14.17
C CYS A 268 0.84 7.98 14.04
N LYS A 269 0.96 6.87 14.77
CA LYS A 269 2.11 5.97 14.70
C LYS A 269 1.93 4.94 13.60
N PHE A 270 3.02 4.45 13.04
CA PHE A 270 2.96 3.47 11.96
C PHE A 270 3.55 2.12 12.40
N LEU A 271 2.83 1.05 12.13
CA LEU A 271 3.39 -0.28 12.02
C LEU A 271 3.40 -0.63 10.53
N MET A 272 4.55 -1.06 10.02
CA MET A 272 4.69 -1.35 8.58
C MET A 272 5.54 -2.59 8.38
N THR A 273 5.08 -3.43 7.47
CA THR A 273 5.75 -4.61 6.90
C THR A 273 6.87 -4.19 5.93
N GLY A 274 8.02 -4.85 6.04
CA GLY A 274 9.23 -4.51 5.30
C GLY A 274 9.28 -5.06 3.88
N LEU A 275 9.01 -6.36 3.69
CA LEU A 275 9.18 -7.08 2.42
C LEU A 275 7.99 -8.00 2.16
N ILE A 276 7.85 -9.03 3.00
CA ILE A 276 6.76 -10.00 2.93
C ILE A 276 5.63 -9.54 3.87
N CYS A 277 4.42 -9.95 3.57
CA CYS A 277 3.25 -9.80 4.42
C CYS A 277 2.63 -11.19 4.68
N ALA A 278 2.22 -11.45 5.92
CA ALA A 278 1.43 -12.62 6.22
C ALA A 278 -0.06 -12.26 6.19
N THR A 279 -0.80 -12.98 5.38
CA THR A 279 -1.72 -14.05 5.83
C THR A 279 -2.67 -13.80 7.02
N THR A 280 -2.18 -13.26 8.12
CA THR A 280 -2.85 -13.32 9.43
C THR A 280 -2.53 -12.13 10.33
N HIS A 281 -1.95 -11.06 9.76
CA HIS A 281 -1.47 -9.93 10.55
C HIS A 281 -2.56 -9.21 11.34
N ALA A 282 -3.72 -8.95 10.75
CA ALA A 282 -4.86 -8.34 11.44
C ALA A 282 -5.34 -9.22 12.60
N THR A 283 -5.52 -10.52 12.37
CA THR A 283 -5.90 -11.47 13.43
C THR A 283 -4.87 -11.50 14.55
N ARG A 284 -3.59 -11.59 14.20
CA ARG A 284 -2.49 -11.62 15.17
C ARG A 284 -2.40 -10.30 15.95
N PHE A 285 -2.63 -9.17 15.29
CA PHE A 285 -2.71 -7.87 15.93
C PHE A 285 -3.86 -7.83 16.95
N LEU A 286 -5.06 -8.29 16.58
CA LEU A 286 -6.21 -8.36 17.49
C LEU A 286 -5.95 -9.30 18.67
N GLU A 287 -5.28 -10.44 18.49
CA GLU A 287 -4.88 -11.30 19.60
C GLU A 287 -4.01 -10.55 20.62
N GLN A 288 -3.04 -9.76 20.15
CA GLN A 288 -2.16 -9.02 21.05
C GLN A 288 -2.87 -7.86 21.76
N VAL A 289 -3.74 -7.15 21.04
CA VAL A 289 -4.43 -5.97 21.60
C VAL A 289 -5.60 -6.39 22.49
N LEU A 290 -6.48 -7.27 22.01
CA LEU A 290 -7.70 -7.64 22.72
C LEU A 290 -7.44 -8.71 23.78
N VAL A 291 -6.76 -9.80 23.43
CA VAL A 291 -6.61 -10.96 24.33
C VAL A 291 -5.42 -10.80 25.27
N LYS A 292 -4.28 -10.28 24.78
CA LYS A 292 -3.10 -10.03 25.61
C LYS A 292 -3.08 -8.65 26.27
N GLY A 293 -4.00 -7.76 25.90
CA GLY A 293 -4.15 -6.44 26.51
C GLY A 293 -2.97 -5.50 26.25
N HIS A 294 -2.19 -5.74 25.19
CA HIS A 294 -1.06 -4.87 24.86
C HIS A 294 -1.54 -3.56 24.23
N ASP A 295 -1.15 -2.41 24.79
CA ASP A 295 -1.35 -1.12 24.14
C ASP A 295 -0.35 -0.96 22.98
N PRO A 296 -0.80 -1.01 21.72
CA PRO A 296 0.10 -1.05 20.56
C PRO A 296 0.81 0.29 20.31
N VAL A 297 0.47 1.36 21.03
CA VAL A 297 1.20 2.64 20.95
C VAL A 297 2.10 2.93 22.16
N SER A 298 2.01 2.13 23.23
CA SER A 298 2.95 2.20 24.34
C SER A 298 4.30 1.60 23.94
N LYS A 299 5.40 2.03 24.58
CA LYS A 299 6.76 1.51 24.28
C LYS A 299 6.90 0.00 24.50
N SER A 300 6.26 -0.54 25.55
CA SER A 300 6.31 -1.96 25.88
C SER A 300 5.31 -2.76 25.03
N GLY A 301 4.07 -2.28 24.92
CA GLY A 301 3.03 -2.96 24.15
C GLY A 301 3.33 -3.00 22.65
N SER A 302 3.85 -1.91 22.06
CA SER A 302 4.25 -1.91 20.64
C SER A 302 5.35 -2.93 20.34
N LYS A 303 6.33 -3.08 21.24
CA LYS A 303 7.39 -4.10 21.13
C LYS A 303 6.83 -5.52 21.23
N ALA A 304 5.89 -5.75 22.14
CA ALA A 304 5.24 -7.06 22.29
C ALA A 304 4.43 -7.41 21.03
N VAL A 305 3.65 -6.46 20.52
CA VAL A 305 2.88 -6.59 19.27
C VAL A 305 3.80 -6.91 18.10
N VAL A 306 4.84 -6.11 17.88
CA VAL A 306 5.80 -6.33 16.77
C VAL A 306 6.52 -7.67 16.90
N LYS A 307 6.96 -8.06 18.10
CA LYS A 307 7.58 -9.36 18.33
C LYS A 307 6.63 -10.50 17.96
N ALA A 308 5.34 -10.38 18.30
CA ALA A 308 4.35 -11.39 17.99
C ALA A 308 3.99 -11.45 16.50
N LEU A 309 3.98 -10.30 15.81
CA LEU A 309 3.78 -10.22 14.36
C LEU A 309 4.97 -10.84 13.60
N ASN A 310 6.21 -10.51 13.99
CA ASN A 310 7.43 -11.07 13.40
C ASN A 310 7.64 -12.56 13.72
N GLY A 311 6.88 -13.12 14.67
CA GLY A 311 6.86 -14.55 14.97
C GLY A 311 5.92 -15.35 14.07
N VAL A 312 5.13 -14.70 13.21
CA VAL A 312 4.27 -15.39 12.23
C VAL A 312 5.14 -15.89 11.08
N SER A 313 4.99 -17.16 10.70
CA SER A 313 5.69 -17.73 9.54
C SER A 313 5.39 -16.92 8.27
N ALA A 314 6.43 -16.61 7.47
CA ALA A 314 6.30 -15.84 6.23
C ALA A 314 5.70 -14.42 6.39
N SER A 315 5.78 -13.81 7.58
CA SER A 315 5.28 -12.45 7.83
C SER A 315 6.18 -11.31 7.36
N GLY A 316 7.42 -11.62 7.01
CA GLY A 316 8.45 -10.59 6.82
C GLY A 316 8.84 -9.93 8.14
N ILE A 317 9.31 -8.68 8.07
CA ILE A 317 9.70 -7.88 9.23
C ILE A 317 8.73 -6.71 9.37
N VAL A 318 7.99 -6.66 10.46
CA VAL A 318 7.21 -5.50 10.90
C VAL A 318 8.07 -4.62 11.81
N ASN A 319 8.02 -3.31 11.58
CA ASN A 319 8.73 -2.30 12.36
C ASN A 319 7.80 -1.15 12.78
N ILE A 320 8.26 -0.33 13.73
CA ILE A 320 7.55 0.82 14.29
C ILE A 320 8.16 2.11 13.75
N TYR A 321 7.32 3.05 13.31
CA TYR A 321 7.76 4.35 12.77
C TYR A 321 6.89 5.54 13.22
#